data_AF-A0A522W1R2-F1
#
_entry.id   AF-A0A522W1R2-F1
#
_cell.length_a   1.000
_cell.length_b   1.000
_cell.length_c   1.000
_cell.angle_alpha   90.00
_cell.angle_beta   90.00
_cell.angle_gamma   90.00
#
_symmetry.space_group_name_H-M   'P 1'
#
loop_
_entity.id
_entity.type
_entity.pdbx_description
1 polymer ?
#
loop_
_entity_poly.entity_id
_entity_poly.type
_entity_poly.pdbx_seq_one_letter_code
_entity_poly.pdbx_strand_id
1 'polypeptide(L)'
;MTAIVATADPVRLIQEALRGDIVPVLRRELPLLAELGLDAAYEVVMNDPGLAHAGFRLFRSKPELFSTVVVDAASRPVVDDAQGLKCGRTLAEAVALIVQAVGRRYFRRKLGGPNTVALAPARQAGLPATVLRRIGLAKPPPPPPIKRVTGAGDILFSALRPFLRYDWQTALIPHYAPLPPSVVAAMGPSLLKVREPCELRAVAAGTPLLLGGANGLFEDGGALIESEMLWRVANQMDLGRLFEGGDRARLRRAVAQISRTRREMVACLMPTLGDDIRLFVTFLFVAYAEMGEDEYRRVFSIVGATRWVVDKLAEKLKKAGTLPPPGLEDMRTFFARVVMEPARV
;
A
#
# COMPACT_ATOMS: atom_id res chain seq x y z
N MET A 1 -39.50 12.33 23.81
CA MET A 1 -39.86 11.72 22.51
C MET A 1 -38.59 11.57 21.70
N THR A 2 -37.87 10.47 21.89
CA THR A 2 -36.61 10.18 21.19
C THR A 2 -36.97 9.50 19.89
N ALA A 3 -37.01 10.26 18.80
CA ALA A 3 -37.27 9.72 17.48
C ALA A 3 -36.12 8.76 17.12
N ILE A 4 -36.42 7.47 17.08
CA ILE A 4 -35.58 6.45 16.46
C ILE A 4 -35.64 6.73 14.96
N VAL A 5 -34.78 7.64 14.48
CA VAL A 5 -34.52 7.78 13.05
C VAL A 5 -33.90 6.46 12.63
N ALA A 6 -34.63 5.68 11.84
CA ALA A 6 -34.12 4.48 11.20
C ALA A 6 -32.86 4.87 10.42
N THR A 7 -31.69 4.61 10.99
CA THR A 7 -30.40 4.91 10.37
C THR A 7 -30.30 4.06 9.11
N ALA A 8 -30.45 4.70 7.95
CA ALA A 8 -30.14 4.10 6.68
C ALA A 8 -28.75 3.46 6.74
N ASP A 9 -28.59 2.28 6.14
CA ASP A 9 -27.32 1.55 6.12
C ASP A 9 -26.19 2.48 5.62
N PRO A 10 -25.18 2.81 6.48
CA PRO A 10 -24.10 3.71 6.11
C PRO A 10 -23.36 3.28 4.84
N VAL A 11 -23.27 1.97 4.58
CA VAL A 11 -22.66 1.44 3.36
C VAL A 11 -23.46 1.85 2.13
N ARG A 12 -24.79 1.79 2.21
CA ARG A 12 -25.68 2.18 1.12
C ARG A 12 -25.60 3.67 0.84
N LEU A 13 -25.55 4.51 1.88
CA LEU A 13 -25.36 5.96 1.74
C LEU A 13 -24.03 6.31 1.06
N ILE A 14 -22.94 5.62 1.41
CA ILE A 14 -21.64 5.82 0.75
C ILE A 14 -21.72 5.40 -0.71
N GLN A 15 -22.38 4.29 -1.04
CA GLN A 15 -22.55 3.84 -2.42
C GLN A 15 -23.40 4.81 -3.25
N GLU A 16 -24.49 5.32 -2.69
CA GLU A 16 -25.35 6.32 -3.30
C GLU A 16 -24.56 7.62 -3.58
N ALA A 17 -23.81 8.12 -2.60
CA ALA A 17 -22.95 9.30 -2.78
C ALA A 17 -21.85 9.08 -3.83
N LEU A 18 -21.25 7.89 -3.86
CA LEU A 18 -20.24 7.54 -4.86
C LEU A 18 -20.81 7.60 -6.28
N ARG A 19 -21.95 6.94 -6.50
CA ARG A 19 -22.60 6.88 -7.83
C ARG A 19 -23.19 8.22 -8.27
N GLY A 20 -23.79 8.95 -7.34
CA GLY A 20 -24.49 10.20 -7.62
C GLY A 20 -23.55 11.38 -7.78
N ASP A 21 -22.81 11.71 -6.72
CA ASP A 21 -22.18 13.02 -6.60
C ASP A 21 -20.66 12.98 -6.84
N ILE A 22 -20.00 11.88 -6.47
CA ILE A 22 -18.53 11.76 -6.60
C ILE A 22 -18.13 11.38 -8.03
N VAL A 23 -18.80 10.40 -8.66
CA VAL A 23 -18.48 9.95 -10.01
C VAL A 23 -18.54 11.06 -11.08
N PRO A 24 -19.52 12.00 -11.08
CA PRO A 24 -19.48 13.14 -11.99
C PRO A 24 -18.20 13.98 -11.87
N VAL A 25 -17.73 14.23 -10.65
CA VAL A 25 -16.47 14.96 -10.41
C VAL A 25 -15.29 14.18 -10.99
N LEU A 26 -15.24 12.86 -10.73
CA LEU A 26 -14.19 12.00 -11.28
C LEU A 26 -14.20 11.96 -12.81
N ARG A 27 -15.37 11.92 -13.44
CA ARG A 27 -15.51 11.92 -14.91
C ARG A 27 -15.01 13.20 -15.56
N ARG A 28 -15.21 14.35 -14.90
CA ARG A 28 -14.73 15.64 -15.40
C ARG A 28 -13.20 15.75 -15.36
N GLU A 29 -12.58 15.17 -14.33
CA GLU A 29 -11.14 15.32 -14.07
C GLU A 29 -10.28 14.16 -14.58
N LEU A 30 -10.85 12.97 -14.78
CA LEU A 30 -10.15 11.77 -15.26
C LEU A 30 -10.55 11.45 -16.70
N PRO A 31 -9.66 11.68 -17.70
CA PRO A 31 -9.98 11.49 -19.12
C PRO A 31 -10.51 10.09 -19.45
N LEU A 32 -10.01 9.06 -18.77
CA LEU A 32 -10.41 7.66 -18.96
C LEU A 32 -11.89 7.39 -18.61
N LEU A 33 -12.56 8.29 -17.89
CA LEU A 33 -13.94 8.14 -17.47
C LEU A 33 -14.90 9.09 -18.20
N ALA A 34 -14.40 10.04 -18.99
CA ALA A 34 -15.19 11.13 -19.55
C ALA A 34 -16.35 10.62 -20.43
N GLU A 35 -16.08 9.61 -21.26
CA GLU A 35 -17.04 9.05 -22.23
C GLU A 35 -18.01 8.02 -21.63
N LEU A 36 -17.77 7.57 -20.39
CA LEU A 36 -18.58 6.52 -19.76
C LEU A 36 -19.85 7.10 -19.13
N GLY A 37 -20.97 6.38 -19.18
CA GLY A 37 -22.14 6.70 -18.34
C GLY A 37 -21.81 6.62 -16.84
N LEU A 38 -22.61 7.25 -15.98
CA LEU A 38 -22.33 7.32 -14.52
C LEU A 38 -22.17 5.93 -13.88
N ASP A 39 -23.09 5.00 -14.13
CA ASP A 39 -23.00 3.64 -13.59
C ASP A 39 -21.78 2.88 -14.13
N ALA A 40 -21.48 3.03 -15.43
CA ALA A 40 -20.32 2.41 -16.05
C ALA A 40 -19.01 2.96 -15.46
N ALA A 41 -18.92 4.29 -15.27
CA ALA A 41 -17.77 4.94 -14.65
C ALA A 41 -17.57 4.46 -13.20
N TYR A 42 -18.65 4.37 -12.41
CA TYR A 42 -18.59 3.80 -11.06
C TYR A 42 -18.04 2.37 -11.07
N GLU A 43 -18.60 1.50 -11.91
CA GLU A 43 -18.18 0.11 -11.97
C GLU A 43 -16.73 -0.03 -12.46
N VAL A 44 -16.30 0.78 -13.43
CA VAL A 44 -14.90 0.80 -13.90
C VAL A 44 -13.96 1.21 -12.78
N VAL A 45 -14.22 2.31 -12.07
CA VAL A 45 -13.39 2.78 -10.94
C VAL A 45 -13.34 1.73 -9.83
N MET A 46 -14.48 1.16 -9.44
CA MET A 46 -14.53 0.18 -8.34
C MET A 46 -13.91 -1.17 -8.70
N ASN A 47 -13.71 -1.47 -9.98
CA ASN A 47 -13.08 -2.69 -10.47
C ASN A 47 -11.61 -2.50 -10.89
N ASP A 48 -11.08 -1.28 -10.88
CA ASP A 48 -9.70 -0.96 -11.20
C ASP A 48 -9.02 -0.25 -10.03
N PRO A 49 -8.12 -0.92 -9.28
CA PRO A 49 -7.40 -0.30 -8.18
C PRO A 49 -6.57 0.92 -8.57
N GLY A 50 -6.06 0.98 -9.81
CA GLY A 50 -5.31 2.13 -10.32
C GLY A 50 -6.19 3.37 -10.51
N LEU A 51 -7.39 3.19 -11.07
CA LEU A 51 -8.37 4.29 -11.20
C LEU A 51 -8.93 4.72 -9.84
N ALA A 52 -9.20 3.77 -8.93
CA ALA A 52 -9.57 4.09 -7.56
C ALA A 52 -8.47 4.90 -6.85
N HIS A 53 -7.20 4.53 -7.05
CA HIS A 53 -6.06 5.30 -6.52
C HIS A 53 -5.99 6.72 -7.10
N ALA A 54 -6.16 6.87 -8.42
CA ALA A 54 -6.19 8.18 -9.06
C ALA A 54 -7.33 9.05 -8.50
N GLY A 55 -8.51 8.46 -8.27
CA GLY A 55 -9.64 9.13 -7.63
C GLY A 55 -9.33 9.63 -6.23
N PHE A 56 -8.70 8.81 -5.38
CA PHE A 56 -8.25 9.24 -4.06
C PHE A 56 -7.18 10.33 -4.12
N ARG A 57 -6.20 10.22 -5.03
CA ARG A 57 -5.18 11.27 -5.21
C ARG A 57 -5.81 12.60 -5.61
N LEU A 58 -6.81 12.58 -6.50
CA LEU A 58 -7.56 13.78 -6.86
C LEU A 58 -8.30 14.36 -5.65
N PHE A 59 -8.99 13.51 -4.87
CA PHE A 59 -9.67 13.92 -3.64
C PHE A 59 -8.73 14.59 -2.63
N ARG A 60 -7.52 14.06 -2.44
CA ARG A 60 -6.52 14.63 -1.52
C ARG A 60 -5.85 15.90 -2.04
N SER A 61 -5.62 15.99 -3.35
CA SER A 61 -4.92 17.13 -3.96
C SER A 61 -5.82 18.32 -4.28
N LYS A 62 -7.11 18.08 -4.50
CA LYS A 62 -8.11 19.09 -4.84
C LYS A 62 -9.41 18.89 -4.02
N PRO A 63 -9.36 18.99 -2.68
CA PRO A 63 -10.51 18.74 -1.81
C PRO A 63 -11.69 19.68 -2.10
N GLU A 64 -11.44 20.88 -2.63
CA GLU A 64 -12.44 21.86 -3.02
C GLU A 64 -13.45 21.32 -4.05
N LEU A 65 -13.02 20.39 -4.92
CA LEU A 65 -13.89 19.77 -5.92
C LEU A 65 -14.97 18.88 -5.30
N PHE A 66 -14.75 18.41 -4.07
CA PHE A 66 -15.63 17.48 -3.35
C PHE A 66 -16.35 18.14 -2.17
N SER A 67 -16.11 19.44 -1.95
CA SER A 67 -16.59 20.20 -0.79
C SER A 67 -18.12 20.25 -0.65
N THR A 68 -18.85 20.10 -1.75
CA THR A 68 -20.33 20.04 -1.76
C THR A 68 -20.88 18.66 -1.44
N VAL A 69 -20.06 17.62 -1.53
CA VAL A 69 -20.47 16.21 -1.45
C VAL A 69 -20.02 15.57 -0.15
N VAL A 70 -18.75 15.79 0.21
CA VAL A 70 -18.12 15.21 1.40
C VAL A 70 -18.30 16.19 2.55
N VAL A 71 -19.46 16.08 3.22
CA VAL A 71 -19.89 17.03 4.26
C VAL A 71 -20.21 16.35 5.59
N ASP A 72 -20.07 17.12 6.67
CA ASP A 72 -20.45 16.72 8.03
C ASP A 72 -21.97 16.80 8.27
N ALA A 73 -22.41 16.46 9.48
CA ALA A 73 -23.82 16.55 9.87
C ALA A 73 -24.39 17.99 9.83
N ALA A 74 -23.53 19.02 9.88
CA ALA A 74 -23.88 20.42 9.76
C ALA A 74 -23.74 20.95 8.31
N SER A 75 -23.57 20.05 7.32
CA SER A 75 -23.36 20.38 5.91
C SER A 75 -22.11 21.21 5.64
N ARG A 76 -21.08 21.10 6.47
CA ARG A 76 -19.77 21.74 6.24
C ARG A 76 -18.82 20.77 5.54
N PRO A 77 -17.95 21.25 4.64
CA PRO A 77 -16.95 20.40 3.98
C PRO A 77 -16.04 19.70 4.99
N VAL A 78 -15.81 18.41 4.77
CA VAL A 78 -14.90 17.59 5.57
C VAL A 78 -13.58 17.43 4.85
N VAL A 79 -12.48 17.73 5.56
CA VAL A 79 -11.11 17.72 5.01
C VAL A 79 -10.18 16.78 5.81
N ASP A 80 -10.52 16.47 7.05
CA ASP A 80 -9.74 15.61 7.95
C ASP A 80 -10.40 14.23 8.10
N ASP A 81 -9.56 13.20 8.15
CA ASP A 81 -9.96 11.79 8.21
C ASP A 81 -10.74 11.43 9.49
N ALA A 82 -10.53 12.15 10.59
CA ALA A 82 -11.23 11.96 11.86
C ALA A 82 -12.61 12.64 11.89
N GLN A 83 -12.92 13.53 10.95
CA GLN A 83 -14.21 14.22 10.93
C GLN A 83 -15.34 13.27 10.54
N GLY A 84 -16.47 13.42 11.24
CA GLY A 84 -17.70 12.70 10.95
C GLY A 84 -18.40 13.23 9.71
N LEU A 85 -18.79 12.33 8.82
CA LEU A 85 -19.66 12.56 7.67
C LEU A 85 -21.12 12.56 8.09
N LYS A 86 -21.98 13.13 7.24
CA LYS A 86 -23.44 13.15 7.40
C LYS A 86 -24.06 11.76 7.65
N CYS A 87 -23.44 10.69 7.16
CA CYS A 87 -23.89 9.31 7.38
C CYS A 87 -23.51 8.72 8.76
N GLY A 88 -22.90 9.49 9.66
CA GLY A 88 -22.53 9.07 11.00
C GLY A 88 -21.21 8.27 11.09
N ARG A 89 -20.46 8.18 9.98
CA ARG A 89 -19.13 7.57 9.90
C ARG A 89 -18.07 8.62 9.71
N THR A 90 -16.85 8.35 10.15
CA THR A 90 -15.69 9.21 9.84
C THR A 90 -15.29 9.10 8.36
N LEU A 91 -14.60 10.12 7.84
CA LEU A 91 -14.02 10.05 6.51
C LEU A 91 -13.06 8.86 6.37
N ALA A 92 -12.24 8.58 7.40
CA ALA A 92 -11.36 7.41 7.44
C ALA A 92 -12.12 6.08 7.27
N GLU A 93 -13.26 5.93 7.94
CA GLU A 93 -14.10 4.72 7.81
C GLU A 93 -14.69 4.59 6.40
N ALA A 94 -15.13 5.69 5.80
CA ALA A 94 -15.63 5.67 4.43
C ALA A 94 -14.54 5.29 3.42
N VAL A 95 -13.34 5.87 3.56
CA VAL A 95 -12.16 5.51 2.77
C VAL A 95 -11.86 4.01 2.92
N ALA A 96 -11.79 3.51 4.16
CA ALA A 96 -11.53 2.11 4.42
C ALA A 96 -12.56 1.17 3.76
N LEU A 97 -13.85 1.52 3.79
CA LEU A 97 -14.91 0.75 3.14
C LEU A 97 -14.74 0.69 1.62
N ILE A 98 -14.37 1.81 0.99
CA ILE A 98 -14.12 1.88 -0.45
C ILE A 98 -12.89 1.03 -0.81
N VAL A 99 -11.77 1.20 -0.10
CA VAL A 99 -10.54 0.42 -0.30
C VAL A 99 -10.81 -1.08 -0.16
N GLN A 100 -11.57 -1.47 0.87
CA GLN A 100 -11.98 -2.86 1.08
C GLN A 100 -12.87 -3.38 -0.06
N ALA A 101 -13.81 -2.57 -0.55
CA ALA A 101 -14.68 -2.95 -1.66
C ALA A 101 -13.89 -3.16 -2.96
N VAL A 102 -12.97 -2.24 -3.29
CA VAL A 102 -12.06 -2.35 -4.45
C VAL A 102 -11.19 -3.59 -4.31
N GLY A 103 -10.57 -3.81 -3.15
CA GLY A 103 -9.73 -4.97 -2.87
C GLY A 103 -10.48 -6.28 -3.03
N ARG A 104 -11.66 -6.39 -2.42
CA ARG A 104 -12.51 -7.58 -2.53
C ARG A 104 -12.90 -7.88 -3.98
N ARG A 105 -13.31 -6.88 -4.75
CA ARG A 105 -13.66 -7.03 -6.18
C ARG A 105 -12.45 -7.52 -6.97
N TYR A 106 -11.28 -6.90 -6.76
CA TYR A 106 -10.04 -7.28 -7.43
C TYR A 106 -9.64 -8.73 -7.11
N PHE A 107 -9.57 -9.12 -5.83
CA PHE A 107 -9.14 -10.46 -5.43
C PHE A 107 -10.10 -11.54 -5.92
N ARG A 108 -11.42 -11.30 -5.89
CA ARG A 108 -12.40 -12.25 -6.46
C ARG A 108 -12.21 -12.43 -7.95
N ARG A 109 -11.97 -11.35 -8.69
CA ARG A 109 -11.72 -11.41 -10.13
C ARG A 109 -10.41 -12.13 -10.45
N LYS A 110 -9.36 -11.89 -9.66
CA LYS A 110 -8.00 -12.41 -9.94
C LYS A 110 -7.76 -13.83 -9.44
N LEU A 111 -8.29 -14.19 -8.27
CA LEU A 111 -8.02 -15.45 -7.56
C LEU A 111 -9.26 -16.36 -7.47
N GLY A 112 -10.42 -15.90 -7.92
CA GLY A 112 -11.68 -16.61 -7.84
C GLY A 112 -12.55 -16.16 -6.66
N GLY A 113 -13.85 -16.01 -6.96
CA GLY A 113 -14.88 -15.67 -5.99
C GLY A 113 -15.53 -16.89 -5.34
N PRO A 114 -16.59 -16.68 -4.55
CA PRO A 114 -17.32 -17.76 -3.91
C PRO A 114 -18.02 -18.59 -5.00
N ASN A 115 -17.81 -19.90 -4.96
CA ASN A 115 -18.41 -20.84 -5.90
C ASN A 115 -19.40 -21.75 -5.17
N THR A 116 -20.48 -22.12 -5.84
CA THR A 116 -21.45 -23.10 -5.33
C THR A 116 -21.09 -24.48 -5.86
N VAL A 117 -20.84 -25.41 -4.96
CA VAL A 117 -20.56 -26.81 -5.30
C VAL A 117 -21.74 -27.66 -4.84
N ALA A 118 -22.29 -28.46 -5.75
CA ALA A 118 -23.29 -29.47 -5.40
C ALA A 118 -22.60 -30.59 -4.60
N LEU A 119 -23.08 -30.86 -3.40
CA LEU A 119 -22.58 -32.00 -2.62
C LEU A 119 -23.04 -33.29 -3.29
N ALA A 120 -22.13 -34.27 -3.35
CA ALA A 120 -22.49 -35.61 -3.81
C ALA A 120 -23.64 -36.16 -2.95
N PRO A 121 -24.70 -36.74 -3.56
CA PRO A 121 -25.81 -37.29 -2.80
C PRO A 121 -25.32 -38.39 -1.86
N ALA A 122 -25.69 -38.32 -0.58
CA ALA A 122 -25.17 -39.17 0.49
C ALA A 122 -25.47 -40.68 0.33
N ARG A 123 -26.37 -41.06 -0.59
CA ARG A 123 -26.62 -42.45 -0.99
C ARG A 123 -26.94 -42.51 -2.49
N GLN A 124 -26.12 -43.24 -3.25
CA GLN A 124 -26.51 -43.63 -4.60
C GLN A 124 -27.69 -44.60 -4.51
N ALA A 125 -28.79 -44.30 -5.21
CA ALA A 125 -29.96 -45.17 -5.21
C ALA A 125 -29.60 -46.51 -5.87
N GLY A 126 -29.83 -47.63 -5.20
CA GLY A 126 -29.61 -48.95 -5.77
C GLY A 126 -30.50 -49.21 -6.99
N LEU A 127 -30.09 -50.13 -7.87
CA LEU A 127 -30.79 -50.53 -9.10
C LEU A 127 -32.33 -50.63 -8.99
N PRO A 128 -32.95 -51.26 -7.95
CA PRO A 128 -34.41 -51.35 -7.86
C PRO A 128 -35.11 -49.99 -7.70
N ALA A 129 -34.49 -49.04 -7.01
CA ALA A 129 -35.05 -47.70 -6.84
C ALA A 129 -35.05 -46.90 -8.16
N THR A 130 -34.10 -47.18 -9.06
CA THR A 130 -34.04 -46.57 -10.39
C THR A 130 -35.15 -47.10 -11.30
N VAL A 131 -35.47 -48.40 -11.20
CA VAL A 131 -36.58 -49.02 -11.94
C VAL A 131 -37.93 -48.47 -11.47
N LEU A 132 -38.17 -48.43 -10.15
CA LEU A 132 -39.39 -47.85 -9.56
C LEU A 132 -39.62 -46.37 -9.95
N ARG A 133 -38.55 -45.61 -10.16
CA ARG A 133 -38.63 -44.22 -10.65
C ARG A 133 -39.00 -44.14 -12.12
N ARG A 134 -38.48 -45.02 -12.97
CA ARG A 134 -38.82 -45.04 -14.41
C ARG A 134 -40.29 -45.39 -14.66
N ILE A 135 -40.90 -46.17 -13.78
CA ILE A 135 -42.34 -46.51 -13.84
C ILE A 135 -43.25 -45.54 -13.06
N GLY A 136 -42.71 -44.41 -12.59
CA GLY A 136 -43.51 -43.34 -11.95
C GLY A 136 -44.02 -43.64 -10.54
N LEU A 137 -43.60 -44.76 -9.92
CA LEU A 137 -44.06 -45.18 -8.59
C LEU A 137 -43.22 -44.63 -7.43
N ALA A 138 -42.14 -43.90 -7.72
CA ALA A 138 -41.28 -43.29 -6.71
C ALA A 138 -41.03 -41.81 -6.99
N LYS A 139 -41.13 -40.98 -5.94
CA LYS A 139 -40.83 -39.55 -6.02
C LYS A 139 -39.37 -39.32 -6.45
N PRO A 140 -39.09 -38.31 -7.30
CA PRO A 140 -37.72 -37.96 -7.65
C PRO A 140 -36.93 -37.60 -6.38
N PRO A 141 -35.62 -37.92 -6.32
CA PRO A 141 -34.81 -37.56 -5.17
C PRO A 141 -34.77 -36.04 -5.02
N PRO A 142 -34.70 -35.51 -3.78
CA PRO A 142 -34.51 -34.08 -3.58
C PRO A 142 -33.22 -33.62 -4.26
N PRO A 143 -33.17 -32.39 -4.78
CA PRO A 143 -31.96 -31.84 -5.39
C PRO A 143 -30.81 -31.89 -4.37
N PRO A 144 -29.56 -32.14 -4.83
CA PRO A 144 -28.43 -32.22 -3.92
C PRO A 144 -28.25 -30.92 -3.15
N PRO A 145 -27.90 -30.96 -1.86
CA PRO A 145 -27.64 -29.75 -1.10
C PRO A 145 -26.46 -28.99 -1.73
N ILE A 146 -26.66 -27.70 -1.96
CA ILE A 146 -25.64 -26.81 -2.52
C ILE A 146 -24.83 -26.20 -1.38
N LYS A 147 -23.50 -26.36 -1.39
CA LYS A 147 -22.60 -25.71 -0.44
C LYS A 147 -21.90 -24.54 -1.11
N ARG A 148 -21.94 -23.36 -0.47
CA ARG A 148 -21.08 -22.22 -0.85
C ARG A 148 -19.66 -22.48 -0.35
N VAL A 149 -18.72 -22.53 -1.29
CA VAL A 149 -17.29 -22.64 -1.01
C VAL A 149 -16.68 -21.27 -1.17
N THR A 150 -15.95 -20.82 -0.14
CA THR A 150 -15.21 -19.57 -0.17
C THR A 150 -14.07 -19.68 -1.19
N GLY A 151 -14.02 -18.77 -2.16
CA GLY A 151 -12.94 -18.72 -3.15
C GLY A 151 -11.62 -18.24 -2.55
N ALA A 152 -10.50 -18.53 -3.20
CA ALA A 152 -9.18 -18.09 -2.76
C ALA A 152 -9.09 -16.56 -2.60
N GLY A 153 -9.79 -15.80 -3.46
CA GLY A 153 -9.88 -14.35 -3.35
C GLY A 153 -10.60 -13.87 -2.08
N ASP A 154 -11.65 -14.57 -1.64
CA ASP A 154 -12.35 -14.25 -0.40
C ASP A 154 -11.54 -14.63 0.84
N ILE A 155 -10.76 -15.71 0.78
CA ILE A 155 -9.83 -16.11 1.87
C ILE A 155 -8.75 -15.05 2.05
N LEU A 156 -8.07 -14.65 0.96
CA LEU A 156 -7.05 -13.61 1.01
C LEU A 156 -7.64 -12.27 1.47
N PHE A 157 -8.79 -11.87 0.92
CA PHE A 157 -9.49 -10.66 1.34
C PHE A 157 -9.78 -10.67 2.84
N SER A 158 -10.25 -11.80 3.38
CA SER A 158 -10.57 -11.91 4.81
C SER A 158 -9.33 -11.71 5.69
N ALA A 159 -8.17 -12.22 5.27
CA ALA A 159 -6.89 -12.00 5.95
C ALA A 159 -6.42 -10.54 5.88
N LEU A 160 -6.62 -9.87 4.73
CA LEU A 160 -6.17 -8.49 4.50
C LEU A 160 -7.13 -7.42 5.04
N ARG A 161 -8.43 -7.72 5.12
CA ARG A 161 -9.48 -6.75 5.46
C ARG A 161 -9.17 -5.89 6.68
N PRO A 162 -8.65 -6.42 7.81
CA PRO A 162 -8.32 -5.60 8.98
C PRO A 162 -7.26 -4.51 8.72
N PHE A 163 -6.44 -4.69 7.68
CA PHE A 163 -5.31 -3.82 7.34
C PHE A 163 -5.61 -2.91 6.15
N LEU A 164 -6.65 -3.15 5.36
CA LEU A 164 -7.09 -2.26 4.27
C LEU A 164 -7.91 -1.09 4.83
N ARG A 165 -7.22 -0.03 5.23
CA ARG A 165 -7.78 1.13 5.93
C ARG A 165 -7.53 2.46 5.25
N TYR A 166 -6.49 2.55 4.43
CA TYR A 166 -5.99 3.81 3.90
C TYR A 166 -6.05 3.85 2.38
N ASP A 167 -6.28 5.04 1.85
CA ASP A 167 -6.40 5.31 0.41
C ASP A 167 -5.14 4.95 -0.40
N TRP A 168 -3.93 5.21 0.13
CA TRP A 168 -2.67 4.83 -0.54
C TRP A 168 -2.57 3.32 -0.82
N GLN A 169 -3.31 2.47 -0.09
CA GLN A 169 -3.29 1.02 -0.29
C GLN A 169 -3.95 0.57 -1.59
N THR A 170 -4.76 1.41 -2.24
CA THR A 170 -5.41 1.04 -3.51
C THR A 170 -4.41 0.70 -4.60
N ALA A 171 -3.32 1.46 -4.70
CA ALA A 171 -2.22 1.19 -5.63
C ALA A 171 -1.52 -0.15 -5.33
N LEU A 172 -1.55 -0.62 -4.08
CA LEU A 172 -0.91 -1.86 -3.64
C LEU A 172 -1.80 -3.10 -3.79
N ILE A 173 -3.10 -2.94 -4.03
CA ILE A 173 -4.04 -4.08 -4.16
C ILE A 173 -3.56 -5.15 -5.15
N PRO A 174 -3.10 -4.80 -6.37
CA PRO A 174 -2.56 -5.79 -7.30
C PRO A 174 -1.36 -6.59 -6.76
N HIS A 175 -0.58 -5.98 -5.88
CA HIS A 175 0.64 -6.54 -5.31
C HIS A 175 0.39 -7.37 -4.05
N TYR A 176 -0.78 -7.25 -3.43
CA TYR A 176 -1.21 -8.17 -2.37
C TYR A 176 -1.67 -9.53 -2.93
N ALA A 177 -2.16 -9.59 -4.18
CA ALA A 177 -2.73 -10.81 -4.76
C ALA A 177 -1.78 -12.02 -4.79
N PRO A 178 -0.46 -11.87 -5.03
CA PRO A 178 0.49 -12.98 -4.94
C PRO A 178 0.80 -13.44 -3.50
N LEU A 179 0.40 -12.69 -2.47
CA LEU A 179 0.74 -13.03 -1.09
C LEU A 179 -0.11 -14.20 -0.57
N PRO A 180 0.51 -15.23 0.01
CA PRO A 180 -0.22 -16.27 0.73
C PRO A 180 -0.93 -15.68 1.97
N PRO A 181 -2.14 -16.16 2.32
CA PRO A 181 -2.84 -15.71 3.54
C PRO A 181 -2.02 -15.92 4.83
N SER A 182 -1.17 -16.96 4.87
CA SER A 182 -0.26 -17.21 5.99
C SER A 182 0.79 -16.11 6.16
N VAL A 183 1.32 -15.58 5.05
CA VAL A 183 2.28 -14.47 5.05
C VAL A 183 1.59 -13.19 5.54
N VAL A 184 0.38 -12.92 5.06
CA VAL A 184 -0.43 -11.77 5.54
C VAL A 184 -0.67 -11.88 7.05
N ALA A 185 -1.04 -13.06 7.55
CA ALA A 185 -1.24 -13.30 8.97
C ALA A 185 0.04 -13.12 9.79
N ALA A 186 1.18 -13.60 9.28
CA ALA A 186 2.48 -13.44 9.93
C ALA A 186 2.95 -11.99 9.99
N MET A 187 2.69 -11.20 8.94
CA MET A 187 3.01 -9.77 8.92
C MET A 187 2.12 -8.96 9.87
N GLY A 188 0.84 -9.31 9.94
CA GLY A 188 -0.12 -8.62 10.79
C GLY A 188 -0.09 -7.09 10.59
N PRO A 189 -0.02 -6.29 11.67
CA PRO A 189 0.02 -4.82 11.59
C PRO A 189 1.22 -4.25 10.83
N SER A 190 2.34 -4.99 10.71
CA SER A 190 3.52 -4.52 9.96
C SER A 190 3.24 -4.32 8.47
N LEU A 191 2.17 -4.91 7.93
CA LEU A 191 1.70 -4.65 6.58
C LEU A 191 1.33 -3.17 6.36
N LEU A 192 0.90 -2.46 7.42
CA LEU A 192 0.60 -1.03 7.34
C LEU A 192 1.86 -0.15 7.19
N LYS A 193 3.06 -0.72 7.38
CA LYS A 193 4.33 -0.01 7.17
C LYS A 193 4.79 -0.06 5.72
N VAL A 194 4.28 -1.03 4.95
CA VAL A 194 4.60 -1.19 3.53
C VAL A 194 3.92 -0.08 2.75
N ARG A 195 4.66 0.64 1.90
CA ARG A 195 4.13 1.70 1.03
C ARG A 195 4.41 1.44 -0.44
N GLU A 196 5.36 0.56 -0.75
CA GLU A 196 5.83 0.36 -2.12
C GLU A 196 5.49 -1.05 -2.66
N PRO A 197 5.17 -1.17 -3.96
CA PRO A 197 4.99 -2.47 -4.61
C PRO A 197 6.19 -3.40 -4.49
N CYS A 198 7.39 -2.84 -4.50
CA CYS A 198 8.63 -3.60 -4.48
C CYS A 198 8.86 -4.32 -3.14
N GLU A 199 8.43 -3.72 -2.03
CA GLU A 199 8.40 -4.33 -0.70
C GLU A 199 7.49 -5.56 -0.65
N LEU A 200 6.28 -5.45 -1.20
CA LEU A 200 5.35 -6.59 -1.26
C LEU A 200 5.87 -7.72 -2.13
N ARG A 201 6.57 -7.40 -3.23
CA ARG A 201 7.24 -8.42 -4.06
C ARG A 201 8.37 -9.11 -3.30
N ALA A 202 9.17 -8.36 -2.54
CA ALA A 202 10.23 -8.93 -1.72
C ALA A 202 9.68 -9.87 -0.63
N VAL A 203 8.58 -9.47 0.01
CA VAL A 203 7.84 -10.31 0.97
C VAL A 203 7.28 -11.56 0.29
N ALA A 204 6.64 -11.43 -0.88
CA ALA A 204 6.11 -12.56 -1.63
C ALA A 204 7.20 -13.57 -2.01
N ALA A 205 8.42 -13.09 -2.26
CA ALA A 205 9.60 -13.90 -2.55
C ALA A 205 10.26 -14.51 -1.29
N GLY A 206 9.74 -14.23 -0.09
CA GLY A 206 10.27 -14.76 1.18
C GLY A 206 11.43 -13.96 1.78
N THR A 207 11.70 -12.73 1.31
CA THR A 207 12.87 -11.94 1.70
C THR A 207 12.45 -10.59 2.29
N PRO A 208 11.94 -10.54 3.55
CA PRO A 208 11.39 -9.34 4.16
C PRO A 208 12.47 -8.40 4.74
N LEU A 209 13.62 -8.24 4.08
CA LEU A 209 14.73 -7.41 4.58
C LEU A 209 14.30 -5.96 4.86
N LEU A 210 13.36 -5.45 4.07
CA LEU A 210 12.83 -4.08 4.19
C LEU A 210 11.93 -3.85 5.41
N LEU A 211 11.55 -4.91 6.14
CA LEU A 211 10.73 -4.82 7.34
C LEU A 211 11.54 -4.89 8.64
N GLY A 212 12.85 -5.14 8.52
CA GLY A 212 13.78 -5.20 9.64
C GLY A 212 14.35 -3.83 10.03
N GLY A 213 15.01 -3.78 11.18
CA GLY A 213 15.83 -2.63 11.55
C GLY A 213 17.11 -2.57 10.72
N ALA A 214 17.69 -1.38 10.59
CA ALA A 214 18.91 -1.19 9.81
C ALA A 214 20.13 -1.93 10.33
N ASN A 215 20.09 -2.47 11.56
CA ASN A 215 21.19 -3.24 12.14
C ASN A 215 21.58 -4.48 11.32
N GLY A 216 20.64 -5.06 10.56
CA GLY A 216 20.94 -6.19 9.66
C GLY A 216 21.72 -5.81 8.40
N LEU A 217 22.01 -4.52 8.20
CA LEU A 217 22.78 -3.99 7.07
C LEU A 217 24.30 -4.02 7.32
N PHE A 218 24.75 -4.27 8.55
CA PHE A 218 26.16 -4.15 8.94
C PHE A 218 26.85 -5.50 9.03
N GLU A 219 28.14 -5.52 8.70
CA GLU A 219 29.00 -6.68 8.90
C GLU A 219 29.15 -7.02 10.39
N ASP A 220 29.52 -8.27 10.71
CA ASP A 220 29.78 -8.72 12.07
C ASP A 220 30.82 -7.81 12.76
N GLY A 221 30.40 -7.08 13.80
CA GLY A 221 31.20 -6.06 14.50
C GLY A 221 30.78 -4.61 14.22
N GLY A 222 29.87 -4.38 13.27
CA GLY A 222 29.16 -3.12 13.05
C GLY A 222 30.03 -1.98 12.50
N ALA A 223 31.19 -2.28 11.91
CA ALA A 223 32.15 -1.28 11.46
C ALA A 223 31.81 -0.70 10.08
N LEU A 224 31.24 -1.52 9.20
CA LEU A 224 30.93 -1.16 7.81
C LEU A 224 29.57 -1.70 7.41
N ILE A 225 28.99 -1.08 6.37
CA ILE A 225 27.78 -1.55 5.73
C ILE A 225 28.15 -2.72 4.81
N GLU A 226 27.50 -3.87 4.99
CA GLU A 226 27.71 -5.05 4.16
C GLU A 226 27.26 -4.75 2.72
N SER A 227 28.20 -4.78 1.78
CA SER A 227 27.95 -4.35 0.38
C SER A 227 26.90 -5.23 -0.32
N GLU A 228 26.91 -6.54 -0.07
CA GLU A 228 25.93 -7.46 -0.65
C GLU A 228 24.52 -7.24 -0.09
N MET A 229 24.40 -6.99 1.21
CA MET A 229 23.12 -6.64 1.83
C MET A 229 22.61 -5.31 1.30
N LEU A 230 23.47 -4.29 1.22
CA LEU A 230 23.13 -2.99 0.67
C LEU A 230 22.68 -3.10 -0.80
N TRP A 231 23.36 -3.91 -1.61
CA TRP A 231 22.96 -4.21 -2.98
C TRP A 231 21.57 -4.85 -3.03
N ARG A 232 21.28 -5.83 -2.18
CA ARG A 232 19.96 -6.47 -2.11
C ARG A 232 18.87 -5.47 -1.73
N VAL A 233 19.08 -4.68 -0.68
CA VAL A 233 18.14 -3.65 -0.24
C VAL A 233 17.90 -2.62 -1.33
N ALA A 234 18.96 -2.13 -1.98
CA ALA A 234 18.85 -1.15 -3.06
C ALA A 234 18.07 -1.69 -4.28
N ASN A 235 18.25 -2.96 -4.64
CA ASN A 235 17.46 -3.60 -5.69
C ASN A 235 16.01 -3.82 -5.27
N GLN A 236 15.77 -4.24 -4.03
CA GLN A 236 14.42 -4.44 -3.51
C GLN A 236 13.65 -3.13 -3.42
N MET A 237 14.31 -2.02 -3.10
CA MET A 237 13.72 -0.67 -3.06
C MET A 237 13.67 0.02 -4.43
N ASP A 238 14.21 -0.61 -5.48
CA ASP A 238 14.31 -0.05 -6.84
C ASP A 238 15.03 1.32 -6.88
N LEU A 239 16.08 1.48 -6.05
CA LEU A 239 16.86 2.73 -5.95
C LEU A 239 17.64 3.07 -7.22
N GLY A 240 17.69 2.15 -8.19
CA GLY A 240 18.21 2.43 -9.53
C GLY A 240 17.54 3.63 -10.21
N ARG A 241 16.26 3.90 -9.87
CA ARG A 241 15.50 5.04 -10.40
C ARG A 241 16.03 6.41 -9.98
N LEU A 242 16.84 6.47 -8.93
CA LEU A 242 17.51 7.71 -8.51
C LEU A 242 18.57 8.15 -9.53
N PHE A 243 19.01 7.25 -10.41
CA PHE A 243 20.01 7.50 -11.43
C PHE A 243 19.35 7.61 -12.81
N GLU A 244 19.81 8.55 -13.62
CA GLU A 244 19.32 8.75 -14.98
C GLU A 244 19.31 7.44 -15.78
N GLY A 245 18.17 7.13 -16.41
CA GLY A 245 18.00 5.93 -17.23
C GLY A 245 18.04 4.60 -16.48
N GLY A 246 18.05 4.59 -15.14
CA GLY A 246 18.12 3.34 -14.36
C GLY A 246 19.45 2.60 -14.51
N ASP A 247 20.56 3.34 -14.66
CA ASP A 247 21.90 2.76 -14.89
C ASP A 247 22.34 1.85 -13.73
N ARG A 248 22.27 0.54 -13.97
CA ARG A 248 22.73 -0.50 -13.03
C ARG A 248 24.22 -0.44 -12.73
N ALA A 249 25.06 0.03 -13.65
CA ALA A 249 26.48 0.19 -13.39
C ALA A 249 26.73 1.37 -12.42
N ARG A 250 25.97 2.47 -12.56
CA ARG A 250 25.98 3.57 -11.59
C ARG A 250 25.43 3.14 -10.23
N LEU A 251 24.37 2.33 -10.19
CA LEU A 251 23.87 1.76 -8.93
C LEU A 251 24.93 0.89 -8.22
N ARG A 252 25.66 0.03 -8.96
CA ARG A 252 26.76 -0.78 -8.39
C ARG A 252 27.89 0.09 -7.84
N ARG A 253 28.28 1.13 -8.57
CA ARG A 253 29.28 2.10 -8.11
C ARG A 253 28.83 2.81 -6.83
N ALA A 254 27.57 3.26 -6.79
CA ALA A 254 26.98 3.86 -5.60
C ALA A 254 27.03 2.91 -4.40
N VAL A 255 26.64 1.64 -4.56
CA VAL A 255 26.76 0.62 -3.49
C VAL A 255 28.19 0.50 -2.99
N ALA A 256 29.17 0.39 -3.89
CA ALA A 256 30.58 0.23 -3.50
C ALA A 256 31.14 1.45 -2.74
N GLN A 257 30.64 2.65 -3.02
CA GLN A 257 31.04 3.86 -2.30
C GLN A 257 30.28 4.05 -0.99
N ILE A 258 28.96 3.78 -0.99
CA ILE A 258 28.11 3.91 0.18
C ILE A 258 28.48 2.86 1.24
N SER A 259 28.88 1.65 0.85
CA SER A 259 29.31 0.62 1.81
C SER A 259 30.55 1.01 2.62
N ARG A 260 31.34 1.96 2.09
CA ARG A 260 32.53 2.55 2.75
C ARG A 260 32.20 3.75 3.65
N THR A 261 30.93 3.96 4.00
CA THR A 261 30.51 5.00 4.95
C THR A 261 31.06 4.68 6.33
N ARG A 262 31.70 5.65 7.00
CA ARG A 262 32.29 5.45 8.34
C ARG A 262 31.21 5.12 9.38
N ARG A 263 31.49 4.16 10.27
CA ARG A 263 30.63 3.79 11.41
C ARG A 263 30.13 4.99 12.23
N GLU A 264 30.98 5.97 12.48
CA GLU A 264 30.62 7.17 13.25
C GLU A 264 29.50 7.97 12.59
N MET A 265 29.50 8.05 11.25
CA MET A 265 28.46 8.74 10.49
C MET A 265 27.15 7.97 10.52
N VAL A 266 27.25 6.64 10.41
CA VAL A 266 26.11 5.73 10.60
C VAL A 266 25.50 5.94 11.99
N ALA A 267 26.32 5.92 13.05
CA ALA A 267 25.87 6.08 14.44
C ALA A 267 25.23 7.45 14.70
N CYS A 268 25.62 8.49 13.96
CA CYS A 268 25.01 9.82 14.04
C CYS A 268 23.65 9.89 13.30
N LEU A 269 23.55 9.28 12.12
CA LEU A 269 22.37 9.38 11.24
C LEU A 269 21.28 8.34 11.55
N MET A 270 21.66 7.13 11.98
CA MET A 270 20.69 6.06 12.18
C MET A 270 19.59 6.43 13.19
N PRO A 271 19.92 6.98 14.38
CA PRO A 271 18.90 7.34 15.37
C PRO A 271 17.98 8.46 14.88
N THR A 272 18.48 9.38 14.04
CA THR A 272 17.65 10.48 13.50
C THR A 272 16.67 10.00 12.43
N LEU A 273 16.94 8.84 11.83
CA LEU A 273 16.09 8.19 10.85
C LEU A 273 15.23 7.07 11.47
N GLY A 274 15.22 6.96 12.81
CA GLY A 274 14.37 6.04 13.56
C GLY A 274 14.73 4.56 13.42
N ASP A 275 16.00 4.25 13.12
CA ASP A 275 16.51 2.88 12.89
C ASP A 275 15.82 2.12 11.74
N ASP A 276 15.07 2.83 10.89
CA ASP A 276 14.40 2.27 9.71
C ASP A 276 15.41 2.14 8.57
N ILE A 277 15.65 0.89 8.14
CA ILE A 277 16.59 0.57 7.06
C ILE A 277 16.27 1.29 5.76
N ARG A 278 14.99 1.55 5.49
CA ARG A 278 14.54 2.18 4.24
C ARG A 278 14.88 3.66 4.24
N LEU A 279 14.58 4.36 5.34
CA LEU A 279 14.91 5.78 5.49
C LEU A 279 16.43 5.97 5.46
N PHE A 280 17.16 5.11 6.16
CA PHE A 280 18.62 5.14 6.18
C PHE A 280 19.24 4.91 4.80
N VAL A 281 18.90 3.81 4.13
CA VAL A 281 19.49 3.50 2.82
C VAL A 281 19.07 4.54 1.78
N THR A 282 17.79 4.95 1.76
CA THR A 282 17.33 5.99 0.82
C THR A 282 18.07 7.30 1.04
N PHE A 283 18.28 7.72 2.29
CA PHE A 283 19.05 8.92 2.60
C PHE A 283 20.47 8.86 2.00
N LEU A 284 21.20 7.76 2.21
CA LEU A 284 22.57 7.62 1.68
C LEU A 284 22.60 7.64 0.15
N PHE A 285 21.64 6.97 -0.51
CA PHE A 285 21.57 6.97 -1.97
C PHE A 285 21.17 8.31 -2.55
N VAL A 286 20.24 9.03 -1.92
CA VAL A 286 19.89 10.41 -2.32
C VAL A 286 21.07 11.33 -2.10
N ALA A 287 21.76 11.25 -0.96
CA ALA A 287 22.97 12.03 -0.72
C ALA A 287 24.04 11.76 -1.79
N TYR A 288 24.27 10.50 -2.16
CA TYR A 288 25.20 10.14 -3.23
C TYR A 288 24.78 10.70 -4.59
N ALA A 289 23.48 10.60 -4.93
CA ALA A 289 22.95 11.05 -6.20
C ALA A 289 23.02 12.58 -6.37
N GLU A 290 22.69 13.33 -5.32
CA GLU A 290 22.62 14.79 -5.32
C GLU A 290 24.00 15.45 -5.15
N MET A 291 24.86 14.91 -4.28
CA MET A 291 26.21 15.47 -4.04
C MET A 291 27.22 15.05 -5.11
N GLY A 292 27.03 13.90 -5.74
CA GLY A 292 28.02 13.25 -6.60
C GLY A 292 29.08 12.46 -5.81
N GLU A 293 29.86 11.65 -6.54
CA GLU A 293 30.78 10.68 -5.95
C GLU A 293 31.89 11.33 -5.10
N ASP A 294 32.52 12.39 -5.60
CA ASP A 294 33.65 13.03 -4.93
C ASP A 294 33.25 13.72 -3.63
N GLU A 295 32.13 14.45 -3.65
CA GLU A 295 31.62 15.14 -2.46
C GLU A 295 31.06 14.14 -1.46
N TYR A 296 30.34 13.10 -1.90
CA TYR A 296 29.91 12.03 -1.00
C TYR A 296 31.10 11.38 -0.30
N ARG A 297 32.19 11.07 -1.03
CA ARG A 297 33.40 10.51 -0.44
C ARG A 297 34.03 11.48 0.56
N ARG A 298 34.05 12.77 0.27
CA ARG A 298 34.54 13.80 1.20
C ARG A 298 33.71 13.86 2.48
N VAL A 299 32.39 13.77 2.39
CA VAL A 299 31.51 13.91 3.57
C VAL A 299 31.42 12.63 4.40
N PHE A 300 31.24 11.47 3.75
CA PHE A 300 30.83 10.22 4.42
C PHE A 300 31.91 9.14 4.49
N SER A 301 32.95 9.16 3.63
CA SER A 301 33.87 8.02 3.50
C SER A 301 35.02 8.00 4.52
N ILE A 302 35.64 6.83 4.67
CA ILE A 302 36.80 6.59 5.54
C ILE A 302 37.97 7.56 5.30
N VAL A 303 38.16 8.10 4.09
CA VAL A 303 39.36 8.89 3.77
C VAL A 303 39.15 10.41 3.95
N GLY A 304 37.90 10.89 3.90
CA GLY A 304 37.60 12.33 3.88
C GLY A 304 36.65 12.85 4.98
N ALA A 305 36.03 11.96 5.75
CA ALA A 305 34.81 12.28 6.51
C ALA A 305 34.89 13.58 7.30
N THR A 306 33.97 14.48 6.98
CA THR A 306 33.83 15.77 7.64
C THR A 306 32.72 15.67 8.67
N ARG A 307 33.07 15.21 9.89
CA ARG A 307 32.10 14.91 10.97
C ARG A 307 31.09 16.02 11.21
N TRP A 308 31.54 17.28 11.20
CA TRP A 308 30.65 18.42 11.45
C TRP A 308 29.55 18.56 10.39
N VAL A 309 29.78 18.16 9.12
CA VAL A 309 28.77 18.19 8.05
C VAL A 309 27.68 17.17 8.35
N VAL A 310 28.07 15.96 8.75
CA VAL A 310 27.11 14.90 9.09
C VAL A 310 26.31 15.25 10.34
N ASP A 311 26.95 15.83 11.36
CA ASP A 311 26.24 16.35 12.53
C ASP A 311 25.21 17.43 12.14
N LYS A 312 25.56 18.33 11.21
CA LYS A 312 24.62 19.33 10.68
C LYS A 312 23.47 18.70 9.89
N LEU A 313 23.73 17.67 9.09
CA LEU A 313 22.67 16.92 8.39
C LEU A 313 21.74 16.21 9.38
N ALA A 314 22.30 15.59 10.42
CA ALA A 314 21.53 14.96 11.49
C ALA A 314 20.66 15.99 12.23
N GLU A 315 21.19 17.19 12.53
CA GLU A 315 20.40 18.28 13.12
C GLU A 315 19.31 18.80 12.19
N LYS A 316 19.54 18.89 10.88
CA LYS A 316 18.50 19.24 9.91
C LYS A 316 17.38 18.19 9.87
N LEU A 317 17.73 16.90 9.89
CA LEU A 317 16.75 15.81 9.95
C LEU A 317 15.89 15.91 11.20
N LYS A 318 16.49 16.16 12.38
CA LYS A 318 15.75 16.38 13.63
C LYS A 318 14.85 17.61 13.55
N LYS A 319 15.33 18.73 12.99
CA LYS A 319 14.56 19.98 12.86
C LYS A 319 13.40 19.87 11.89
N ALA A 320 13.51 19.04 10.86
CA ALA A 320 12.41 18.78 9.93
C ALA A 320 11.21 18.08 10.60
N GLY A 321 11.41 17.51 11.80
CA GLY A 321 10.34 16.98 12.64
C GLY A 321 9.83 15.63 12.12
N THR A 322 8.81 15.66 11.27
CA THR A 322 8.18 14.43 10.77
C THR A 322 8.94 13.91 9.56
N LEU A 323 9.48 12.70 9.67
CA LEU A 323 10.12 12.00 8.56
C LEU A 323 9.10 11.71 7.44
N PRO A 324 9.55 11.69 6.18
CA PRO A 324 8.66 11.43 5.06
C PRO A 324 8.01 10.05 5.17
N PRO A 325 6.80 9.86 4.61
CA PRO A 325 6.26 8.52 4.45
C PRO A 325 7.23 7.67 3.62
N PRO A 326 7.26 6.33 3.79
CA PRO A 326 8.26 5.48 3.15
C PRO A 326 8.02 5.23 1.65
N GLY A 327 7.40 6.19 0.94
CA GLY A 327 7.34 6.22 -0.51
C GLY A 327 8.64 6.77 -1.10
N LEU A 328 9.18 6.15 -2.14
CA LEU A 328 10.52 6.49 -2.66
C LEU A 328 10.61 7.95 -3.12
N GLU A 329 9.60 8.44 -3.83
CA GLU A 329 9.58 9.82 -4.34
C GLU A 329 9.46 10.84 -3.21
N ASP A 330 8.61 10.58 -2.21
CA ASP A 330 8.46 11.46 -1.03
C ASP A 330 9.78 11.52 -0.23
N MET A 331 10.41 10.36 -0.01
CA MET A 331 11.73 10.28 0.62
C MET A 331 12.80 11.01 -0.19
N ARG A 332 12.83 10.82 -1.52
CA ARG A 332 13.77 11.50 -2.41
C ARG A 332 13.62 13.00 -2.33
N THR A 333 12.42 13.53 -2.53
CA THR A 333 12.17 14.99 -2.49
C THR A 333 12.55 15.57 -1.13
N PHE A 334 12.17 14.89 -0.04
CA PHE A 334 12.49 15.33 1.32
C PHE A 334 14.01 15.33 1.57
N PHE A 335 14.71 14.22 1.29
CA PHE A 335 16.14 14.09 1.57
C PHE A 335 16.99 14.94 0.63
N ALA A 336 16.61 15.10 -0.63
CA ALA A 336 17.30 15.99 -1.57
C ALA A 336 17.28 17.43 -1.04
N ARG A 337 16.15 17.90 -0.51
CA ARG A 337 16.08 19.22 0.15
C ARG A 337 17.03 19.31 1.35
N VAL A 338 17.06 18.30 2.22
CA VAL A 338 17.93 18.30 3.42
C VAL A 338 19.41 18.34 3.03
N VAL A 339 19.78 17.55 2.03
CA VAL A 339 21.15 17.43 1.51
C VAL A 339 21.59 18.72 0.80
N MET A 340 20.75 19.28 -0.06
CA MET A 340 21.10 20.40 -0.93
C MET A 340 20.94 21.77 -0.28
N GLU A 341 20.16 21.89 0.79
CA GLU A 341 20.00 23.18 1.47
C GLU A 341 21.36 23.65 2.01
N PRO A 342 21.89 24.81 1.60
CA PRO A 342 23.15 25.30 2.13
C PRO A 342 23.02 25.49 3.64
N ALA A 343 24.06 25.14 4.39
CA ALA A 343 24.10 25.47 5.82
C ALA A 343 24.02 26.99 5.94
N ARG A 344 22.84 27.53 6.27
CA ARG A 344 22.71 28.94 6.64
C ARG A 344 23.58 29.13 7.88
N VAL A 345 24.71 29.81 7.69
CA VAL A 345 25.69 30.16 8.73
C VAL A 345 25.06 31.15 9.69
#